data_AF-A0A660MUP0-F1
#
_entry.id   AF-A0A660MUP0-F1
#
_cell.length_a   1.000
_cell.length_b   1.000
_cell.length_c   1.000
_cell.angle_alpha   90.00
_cell.angle_beta   90.00
_cell.angle_gamma   90.00
#
_symmetry.space_group_name_H-M   'P 1'
#
loop_
_entity.id
_entity.type
_entity.pdbx_description
1 polymer ?
#
loop_
_entity_poly.entity_id
_entity_poly.type
_entity_poly.pdbx_seq_one_letter_code
_entity_poly.pdbx_strand_id
1 'polypeptide(L)' 'TADHGNCEVMGTPQDPCTSHTTNEVPFWYIKDGEVVKTKPNGGLSNVAPTVLEIMGITKASDMKESLLLD' A
#
# COMPACT_ATOMS: atom_id res chain seq x y z
N THR A 1 -1.26 2.37 4.33
CA THR A 1 -0.11 2.07 3.46
C THR A 1 1.16 2.52 4.13
N ALA A 2 2.28 1.94 3.74
CA ALA A 2 3.63 2.43 4.03
C ALA A 2 4.44 2.32 2.73
N ASP A 3 5.64 2.88 2.71
CA ASP A 3 6.61 2.76 1.61
C ASP A 3 7.49 1.52 1.75
N HIS A 4 7.75 1.06 2.97
CA HIS A 4 8.43 -0.20 3.27
C HIS A 4 8.15 -0.66 4.71
N GLY A 5 8.69 -1.83 5.09
CA GLY A 5 8.74 -2.28 6.49
C GLY A 5 10.01 -1.84 7.21
N ASN A 6 9.95 -1.79 8.54
CA ASN A 6 11.07 -1.51 9.44
C ASN A 6 10.69 -1.95 10.87
N CYS A 7 9.75 -1.22 11.49
CA CYS A 7 9.50 -1.30 12.93
C CYS A 7 8.95 -2.66 13.41
N GLU A 8 8.48 -3.49 12.50
CA GLU A 8 8.05 -4.84 12.79
C GLU A 8 9.23 -5.82 13.02
N VAL A 9 10.46 -5.44 12.67
CA VAL A 9 11.68 -6.21 12.97
C VAL A 9 12.79 -5.28 13.51
N MET A 10 12.86 -5.16 14.84
CA MET A 10 13.85 -4.30 15.53
C MET A 10 15.12 -5.02 15.99
N GLY A 11 15.16 -6.36 15.93
CA GLY A 11 16.24 -7.16 16.51
C GLY A 11 16.19 -7.16 18.05
N THR A 12 17.36 -7.17 18.68
CA THR A 12 17.51 -7.12 20.15
C THR A 12 18.39 -5.95 20.57
N PRO A 13 18.41 -5.55 21.85
CA PRO A 13 19.33 -4.51 22.31
C PRO A 13 20.82 -4.84 22.07
N GLN A 14 21.19 -6.12 22.07
CA GLN A 14 22.56 -6.59 21.84
C GLN A 14 22.91 -6.71 20.35
N ASP A 15 21.90 -6.93 19.50
CA ASP A 15 22.02 -7.04 18.05
C ASP A 15 20.84 -6.32 17.38
N PRO A 16 20.92 -4.98 17.24
CA PRO A 16 19.83 -4.18 16.74
C PRO A 16 19.72 -4.28 15.21
N CYS A 17 18.49 -4.48 14.71
CA CYS A 17 18.20 -4.39 13.29
C CYS A 17 17.98 -2.91 12.92
N THR A 18 18.81 -2.38 12.02
CA THR A 18 18.77 -0.97 11.59
C THR A 18 18.38 -0.82 10.12
N SER A 19 18.13 -1.93 9.43
CA SER A 19 17.72 -1.96 8.02
C SER A 19 16.20 -1.97 7.88
N HIS A 20 15.74 -1.67 6.67
CA HIS A 20 14.36 -1.98 6.27
C HIS A 20 14.15 -3.48 6.17
N THR A 21 12.89 -3.89 6.04
CA THR A 21 12.50 -5.25 5.70
C THR A 21 11.90 -5.32 4.29
N THR A 22 11.74 -6.53 3.78
CA THR A 22 11.00 -6.82 2.54
C THR A 22 9.59 -7.34 2.84
N ASN A 23 9.08 -7.13 4.05
CA ASN A 23 7.72 -7.53 4.41
C ASN A 23 6.69 -6.69 3.64
N GLU A 24 5.51 -7.27 3.41
CA GLU A 24 4.41 -6.53 2.80
C GLU A 24 3.91 -5.41 3.73
N VAL A 25 3.44 -4.31 3.13
CA VAL A 25 2.90 -3.15 3.85
C VAL A 25 1.36 -3.17 3.81
N PRO A 26 0.68 -2.74 4.89
CA PRO A 26 -0.78 -2.76 4.93
C PRO A 26 -1.37 -1.71 4.00
N PHE A 27 -2.31 -2.10 3.13
CA PHE A 27 -3.10 -1.17 2.33
C PHE A 27 -4.58 -1.24 2.75
N TRP A 28 -5.15 -0.11 3.18
CA TRP A 28 -6.55 -0.01 3.57
C TRP A 28 -7.22 1.10 2.79
N TYR A 29 -8.33 0.77 2.14
CA TYR A 29 -9.27 1.73 1.62
C TYR A 29 -10.46 1.81 2.58
N ILE A 30 -10.66 2.98 3.19
CA ILE A 30 -11.74 3.22 4.14
C ILE A 30 -12.78 4.10 3.44
N LYS A 31 -14.02 3.62 3.38
CA LYS A 31 -15.16 4.32 2.79
C LYS A 31 -16.35 4.20 3.73
N ASP A 32 -16.98 5.33 4.05
CA ASP A 32 -18.15 5.39 4.93
C ASP A 32 -17.95 4.70 6.30
N GLY A 33 -16.72 4.75 6.82
CA GLY A 33 -16.35 4.15 8.12
C GLY A 33 -15.97 2.67 8.05
N GLU A 34 -16.09 2.02 6.90
CA GLU A 34 -15.83 0.60 6.70
C GLU A 34 -14.56 0.35 5.88
N VAL A 35 -13.86 -0.75 6.17
CA VAL A 35 -12.72 -1.20 5.36
C VAL A 35 -13.24 -1.94 4.14
N VAL A 36 -13.01 -1.36 2.97
CA VAL A 36 -13.44 -1.93 1.69
C VAL A 36 -12.39 -2.91 1.18
N LYS A 37 -12.84 -4.04 0.64
CA LYS A 37 -11.96 -5.01 -0.01
C LYS A 37 -11.32 -4.41 -1.26
N THR A 38 -10.06 -4.72 -1.44
CA THR A 38 -9.24 -4.29 -2.58
C THR A 38 -8.65 -5.51 -3.28
N LYS A 39 -8.18 -5.32 -4.51
CA LYS A 39 -7.51 -6.35 -5.30
C LYS A 39 -6.27 -6.86 -4.54
N PRO A 40 -6.09 -8.19 -4.42
CA PRO A 40 -4.91 -8.75 -3.75
C PRO A 40 -3.65 -8.58 -4.62
N ASN A 41 -2.47 -8.81 -4.03
CA ASN A 41 -1.18 -8.84 -4.74
C ASN A 41 -0.83 -7.55 -5.50
N GLY A 42 -1.19 -6.39 -4.93
CA GLY A 42 -0.81 -5.07 -5.45
C GLY A 42 0.60 -4.65 -5.05
N GLY A 43 1.07 -3.54 -5.63
CA GLY A 43 2.30 -2.87 -5.21
C GLY A 43 2.13 -1.35 -5.07
N LEU A 44 3.19 -0.67 -4.62
CA LEU A 44 3.16 0.79 -4.42
C LEU A 44 2.81 1.57 -5.69
N SER A 45 3.18 1.04 -6.87
CA SER A 45 2.82 1.60 -8.18
C SER A 45 1.31 1.68 -8.43
N ASN A 46 0.50 0.93 -7.67
CA ASN A 46 -0.96 0.95 -7.78
C ASN A 46 -1.61 2.02 -6.88
N VAL A 47 -0.88 2.64 -5.94
CA VAL A 47 -1.45 3.60 -4.99
C VAL A 47 -1.95 4.86 -5.70
N ALA A 48 -1.11 5.47 -6.55
CA ALA A 48 -1.49 6.67 -7.31
C ALA A 48 -2.72 6.46 -8.22
N PRO A 49 -2.79 5.42 -9.08
CA PRO A 49 -3.99 5.18 -9.90
C PRO A 49 -5.23 4.84 -9.04
N THR A 50 -5.07 4.20 -7.88
CA THR A 50 -6.18 3.99 -6.94
C THR A 50 -6.76 5.31 -6.43
N VAL A 51 -5.90 6.27 -6.06
CA VAL A 51 -6.34 7.61 -5.63
C VAL A 51 -7.06 8.35 -6.75
N LEU A 52 -6.54 8.30 -7.98
CA LEU A 52 -7.18 8.94 -9.13
C LEU A 52 -8.58 8.39 -9.40
N GLU A 53 -8.75 7.08 -9.29
CA GLU A 53 -10.05 6.43 -9.46
C GLU A 53 -11.05 6.85 -8.37
N ILE A 54 -10.62 6.93 -7.10
CA ILE A 54 -11.45 7.45 -6.00
C ILE A 54 -11.89 8.90 -6.29
N MET A 55 -11.02 9.71 -6.89
CA MET A 55 -11.29 11.11 -7.24
C MET A 55 -12.12 11.26 -8.53
N GLY A 56 -12.40 10.18 -9.26
CA GLY A 56 -13.07 10.25 -10.57
C GLY A 56 -12.20 10.89 -11.67
N ILE A 57 -10.88 10.83 -11.54
CA ILE A 57 -9.91 11.39 -12.50
C ILE A 57 -9.36 10.26 -13.37
N THR A 58 -9.34 10.48 -14.69
CA THR A 58 -8.74 9.53 -15.63
C THR A 58 -7.22 9.43 -15.42
N LYS A 59 -6.71 8.21 -15.18
CA LYS A 59 -5.27 7.94 -15.07
C LYS A 59 -4.56 8.00 -16.43
N ALA A 60 -3.26 8.28 -16.41
CA ALA A 60 -2.42 8.17 -17.61
C ALA A 60 -2.26 6.71 -18.06
N SER A 61 -2.01 6.49 -19.36
CA SER A 61 -1.85 5.15 -19.96
C SER A 61 -0.73 4.32 -19.31
N ASP A 62 0.34 4.98 -18.87
CA ASP A 62 1.54 4.31 -18.38
C ASP A 62 1.43 3.94 -16.88
N MET A 63 0.37 4.38 -16.20
CA MET A 63 0.10 4.02 -14.81
C MET A 63 -0.52 2.62 -14.71
N LYS A 64 -0.16 1.89 -13.65
CA LYS A 64 -0.78 0.61 -13.31
C LYS A 64 -2.28 0.78 -13.03
N GLU A 65 -2.97 -0.34 -12.91
CA GLU A 65 -4.39 -0.34 -12.53
C GLU A 65 -4.58 -0.01 -11.04
N SER A 66 -5.75 0.55 -10.74
CA SER A 66 -6.26 0.75 -9.39
C SER A 66 -6.42 -0.56 -8.63
N LEU A 67 -6.31 -0.50 -7.30
CA LEU A 67 -6.58 -1.60 -6.38
C LEU A 67 -8.06 -1.72 -5.99
N LEU A 68 -8.94 -0.81 -6.43
CA LEU A 68 -10.37 -0.97 -6.13
C LEU A 68 -10.93 -2.19 -6.87
N LEU A 69 -11.86 -2.87 -6.20
CA LEU A 69 -12.76 -3.82 -6.85
C LEU A 69 -13.88 -2.97 -7.47
N ASP A 70 -14.09 -3.13 -8.78
CA ASP A 70 -14.96 -2.32 -9.66
C ASP A 70 -16.21 -1.69 -9.00
#